data_AF-A0AAE1SNL1-F1
#
_entry.id   AF-A0AAE1SNL1-F1
#
_cell.length_a   1.000
_cell.length_b   1.000
_cell.length_c   1.000
_cell.angle_alpha   90.00
_cell.angle_beta   90.00
_cell.angle_gamma   90.00
#
_symmetry.space_group_name_H-M   'P 1'
#
loop_
_entity.id
_entity.type
_entity.pdbx_description
1 polymer ?
#
loop_
_entity_poly.entity_id
_entity_poly.type
_entity_poly.pdbx_seq_one_letter_code
_entity_poly.pdbx_strand_id
1 'polypeptide(L)'
;MSHGKNHITWTAMINGYSQNGDALKAIRCFSSMYAEGIEVNQYTFPGGFEANVFVQSSLIDTYSKCGDLHSAMKALELMKVNHAVSWNSMILGCVSHGLPEEALSLFKMMYASDMEGDLACAMSAFNSMVEKDVISWTSLISGCAHNGSYDEALKLSCEMRMAEIKPDQIIIASVLSSCSELALLELGQQVHADFIKCDREASLSVDNSLMTMYANCGYLEDAKKVFNSMQMRNVISWTAFIVAYAQNGKGKESLRFYDEMIASGIEPDFITFIGLLFACSHTGLVDNGKKYFDSMKKDYGIRPSPDHYACMIDLLGGAGKIQEAEKLVNEMDIEPDATVWKALLATCRVHRNTDLAEKASMALFQLEPQDAVPYVMLSNIYSAAGKWENAAKLKRKMKLKGVNKEPGYSWIEMNGVVHTFISEERSHPKSDKIYSKLDDVIALIKEAGYVPDLNFSLHDTNEEGRERSLSYHSEKLSIAFGLLCVPKGVPIRIYKNLRVCGVTVIMQ
;
A
#
# COMPACT_ATOMS: atom_id res chain seq x y z
N MET A 1 -31.40 -31.64 26.94
CA MET A 1 -30.58 -32.38 25.97
C MET A 1 -31.10 -32.05 24.58
N SER A 2 -30.55 -31.01 23.94
CA SER A 2 -30.81 -30.78 22.51
C SER A 2 -30.19 -31.95 21.74
N HIS A 3 -31.01 -32.72 21.04
CA HIS A 3 -30.50 -33.67 20.05
C HIS A 3 -29.98 -32.86 18.86
N GLY A 4 -28.76 -32.34 18.96
CA GLY A 4 -28.04 -31.83 17.81
C GLY A 4 -27.87 -32.95 16.80
N LYS A 5 -28.17 -32.69 15.53
CA LYS A 5 -28.00 -33.70 14.47
C LYS A 5 -26.51 -34.01 14.36
N ASN A 6 -26.14 -35.29 14.36
CA ASN A 6 -24.76 -35.69 14.17
C ASN A 6 -24.34 -35.59 12.68
N HIS A 7 -23.02 -35.63 12.43
CA HIS A 7 -22.41 -35.55 11.09
C HIS A 7 -23.08 -36.46 10.04
N ILE A 8 -23.42 -37.69 10.44
CA ILE A 8 -24.06 -38.70 9.58
C ILE A 8 -25.47 -38.27 9.15
N THR A 9 -26.23 -37.66 10.07
CA THR A 9 -27.60 -37.20 9.82
C THR A 9 -27.61 -36.03 8.84
N TRP A 10 -26.71 -35.07 9.03
CA TRP A 10 -26.56 -33.93 8.11
C TRP A 10 -26.17 -34.40 6.71
N THR A 11 -25.17 -35.29 6.64
CA THR A 11 -24.74 -35.92 5.40
C THR A 11 -25.91 -36.61 4.69
N ALA A 12 -26.68 -37.47 5.39
CA ALA A 12 -27.83 -38.15 4.80
C ALA A 12 -28.92 -37.20 4.26
N MET A 13 -29.18 -36.09 4.96
CA MET A 13 -30.15 -35.07 4.54
C MET A 13 -29.69 -34.34 3.27
N ILE A 14 -28.44 -33.89 3.25
CA ILE A 14 -27.85 -33.22 2.09
C ILE A 14 -27.91 -34.14 0.86
N ASN A 15 -27.58 -35.42 1.04
CA ASN A 15 -27.61 -36.42 -0.03
C ASN A 15 -29.03 -36.67 -0.54
N GLY A 16 -29.99 -36.80 0.36
CA GLY A 16 -31.40 -37.02 0.01
C GLY A 16 -32.01 -35.85 -0.76
N TYR A 17 -31.71 -34.60 -0.39
CA TYR A 17 -32.19 -33.44 -1.14
C TYR A 17 -31.47 -33.29 -2.49
N SER A 18 -30.17 -33.57 -2.55
CA SER A 18 -29.40 -33.54 -3.80
C SER A 18 -29.87 -34.59 -4.80
N GLN A 19 -30.12 -35.83 -4.37
CA GLN A 19 -30.57 -36.92 -5.25
C GLN A 19 -31.99 -36.67 -5.81
N ASN A 20 -32.81 -35.91 -5.09
CA ASN A 20 -34.16 -35.53 -5.52
C ASN A 20 -34.20 -34.23 -6.35
N GLY A 21 -33.05 -33.64 -6.66
CA GLY A 21 -32.95 -32.40 -7.47
C GLY A 21 -33.38 -31.13 -6.73
N ASP A 22 -33.55 -31.16 -5.41
CA ASP A 22 -33.96 -30.00 -4.60
C ASP A 22 -32.73 -29.26 -4.05
N ALA A 23 -32.03 -28.56 -4.95
CA ALA A 23 -30.78 -27.86 -4.66
C ALA A 23 -30.91 -26.83 -3.53
N LEU A 24 -32.04 -26.12 -3.45
CA LEU A 24 -32.27 -25.09 -2.44
C LEU A 24 -32.34 -25.68 -1.02
N LYS A 25 -32.98 -26.85 -0.86
CA LYS A 25 -33.03 -27.54 0.44
C LYS A 25 -31.71 -28.17 0.82
N ALA A 26 -30.95 -28.68 -0.15
CA ALA A 26 -29.60 -29.19 0.09
C ALA A 26 -28.68 -28.08 0.60
N ILE A 27 -28.70 -26.90 -0.03
CA ILE A 27 -27.92 -25.71 0.37
C ILE A 27 -28.31 -25.25 1.78
N ARG A 28 -29.61 -25.12 2.08
CA ARG A 28 -30.07 -24.73 3.42
C ARG A 28 -29.67 -25.72 4.52
N CYS A 29 -29.68 -27.01 4.21
CA CYS A 29 -29.21 -28.04 5.14
C CYS A 29 -27.71 -27.93 5.39
N PHE A 30 -26.93 -27.67 4.33
CA PHE A 30 -25.49 -27.49 4.44
C PHE A 30 -25.13 -26.23 5.27
N SER A 31 -25.78 -25.09 5.01
CA SER A 31 -25.58 -23.87 5.81
C SER A 31 -25.96 -24.06 7.28
N SER A 32 -27.01 -24.85 7.56
CA SER A 32 -27.45 -25.15 8.93
C SER A 32 -26.48 -26.09 9.66
N MET A 33 -25.91 -27.08 8.95
CA MET A 33 -24.86 -27.96 9.49
C MET A 33 -23.62 -27.15 9.92
N TYR A 34 -23.20 -26.19 9.08
CA TYR A 34 -22.05 -25.34 9.36
C TYR A 34 -22.33 -24.38 10.52
N ALA A 35 -23.55 -23.82 10.61
CA ALA A 35 -23.98 -22.99 11.74
C ALA A 35 -24.03 -23.75 13.07
N GLU A 36 -24.14 -25.09 13.05
CA GLU A 36 -24.05 -25.97 14.22
C GLU A 36 -22.59 -26.36 14.56
N GLY A 37 -21.59 -25.82 13.86
CA GLY A 37 -20.17 -26.06 14.14
C GLY A 37 -19.67 -27.44 13.70
N ILE A 38 -20.37 -28.11 12.79
CA ILE A 38 -20.02 -29.44 12.31
C ILE A 38 -19.15 -29.32 11.06
N GLU A 39 -17.90 -29.77 11.16
CA GLU A 39 -16.93 -29.78 10.07
C GLU A 39 -17.30 -30.76 8.94
N VAL A 40 -16.93 -30.39 7.73
CA VAL A 40 -17.14 -31.19 6.51
C VAL A 40 -16.11 -32.30 6.43
N ASN A 41 -16.52 -33.50 6.02
CA ASN A 41 -15.60 -34.61 5.73
C ASN A 41 -15.81 -35.17 4.32
N GLN A 42 -14.95 -36.12 3.93
CA GLN A 42 -15.02 -36.79 2.61
C GLN A 42 -16.37 -37.45 2.28
N TYR A 43 -17.18 -37.81 3.29
CA TYR A 43 -18.50 -38.42 3.11
C TYR A 43 -19.62 -37.38 2.99
N THR A 44 -19.34 -36.13 3.36
CA THR A 44 -20.21 -34.96 3.11
C THR A 44 -20.15 -34.53 1.64
N PHE A 45 -19.24 -35.14 0.85
CA PHE A 45 -19.19 -35.09 -0.61
C PHE A 45 -19.85 -36.35 -1.22
N PRO A 46 -21.15 -36.30 -1.56
CA PRO A 46 -21.85 -37.32 -2.30
C PRO A 46 -21.22 -37.69 -3.62
N GLY A 47 -21.06 -39.00 -3.84
CA GLY A 47 -21.04 -39.57 -5.19
C GLY A 47 -22.32 -39.28 -6.01
N GLY A 48 -23.35 -38.66 -5.41
CA GLY A 48 -24.53 -38.12 -6.11
C GLY A 48 -24.36 -36.70 -6.67
N PHE A 49 -23.35 -35.92 -6.22
CA PHE A 49 -23.07 -34.59 -6.77
C PHE A 49 -22.32 -34.65 -8.11
N GLU A 50 -21.81 -35.82 -8.52
CA GLU A 50 -21.19 -36.02 -9.84
C GLU A 50 -22.15 -35.77 -11.02
N ALA A 51 -23.46 -35.76 -10.77
CA ALA A 51 -24.47 -35.71 -11.84
C ALA A 51 -24.99 -34.31 -12.19
N ASN A 52 -24.76 -33.28 -11.34
CA ASN A 52 -25.35 -31.95 -11.57
C ASN A 52 -24.39 -30.79 -11.28
N VAL A 53 -23.89 -30.21 -12.36
CA VAL A 53 -22.99 -29.05 -12.40
C VAL A 53 -23.47 -27.88 -11.55
N PHE A 54 -24.77 -27.56 -11.55
CA PHE A 54 -25.30 -26.40 -10.81
C PHE A 54 -25.17 -26.55 -9.30
N VAL A 55 -25.24 -27.79 -8.82
CA VAL A 55 -25.15 -28.09 -7.40
C VAL A 55 -23.68 -28.11 -6.95
N GLN A 56 -22.78 -28.55 -7.81
CA GLN A 56 -21.33 -28.42 -7.60
C GLN A 56 -20.90 -26.94 -7.60
N SER A 57 -21.37 -26.13 -8.55
CA SER A 57 -21.10 -24.68 -8.57
C SER A 57 -21.62 -23.97 -7.31
N SER A 58 -22.80 -24.36 -6.83
CA SER A 58 -23.38 -23.79 -5.60
C SER A 58 -22.59 -24.16 -4.34
N LEU A 59 -22.04 -25.37 -4.28
CA LEU A 59 -21.16 -25.79 -3.19
C LEU A 59 -19.84 -25.01 -3.20
N ILE A 60 -19.22 -24.86 -4.37
CA ILE A 60 -18.00 -24.04 -4.54
C ILE A 60 -18.28 -22.61 -4.10
N ASP A 61 -19.35 -21.97 -4.58
CA ASP A 61 -19.78 -20.64 -4.16
C ASP A 61 -19.96 -20.53 -2.64
N THR A 62 -20.55 -21.55 -2.01
CA THR A 62 -20.74 -21.57 -0.55
C THR A 62 -19.41 -21.67 0.20
N TYR A 63 -18.52 -22.61 -0.18
CA TYR A 63 -17.20 -22.76 0.44
C TYR A 63 -16.34 -21.51 0.25
N SER A 64 -16.32 -20.97 -0.97
CA SER A 64 -15.64 -19.74 -1.34
C SER A 64 -16.12 -18.54 -0.54
N LYS A 65 -17.43 -18.38 -0.33
CA LYS A 65 -18.01 -17.31 0.52
C LYS A 65 -17.74 -17.51 2.00
N CYS A 66 -17.55 -18.74 2.46
CA CYS A 66 -17.22 -19.07 3.84
C CYS A 66 -15.70 -19.02 4.12
N GLY A 67 -14.86 -18.71 3.13
CA GLY A 67 -13.40 -18.62 3.27
C GLY A 67 -12.66 -19.95 3.28
N ASP A 68 -13.36 -21.09 3.13
CA ASP A 68 -12.75 -22.41 2.99
C ASP A 68 -12.38 -22.69 1.52
N LEU A 69 -11.39 -21.94 1.03
CA LEU A 69 -10.91 -22.03 -0.34
C LEU A 69 -10.24 -23.37 -0.64
N HIS A 70 -9.74 -24.09 0.37
CA HIS A 70 -9.18 -25.41 0.19
C HIS A 70 -10.26 -26.43 -0.20
N SER A 71 -11.37 -26.45 0.52
CA SER A 71 -12.51 -27.30 0.19
C SER A 71 -13.19 -26.87 -1.12
N ALA A 72 -13.26 -25.57 -1.40
CA ALA A 72 -13.76 -25.03 -2.65
C ALA A 72 -12.91 -25.48 -3.86
N MET A 73 -11.58 -25.39 -3.75
CA MET A 73 -10.63 -25.82 -4.79
C MET A 73 -10.76 -27.32 -5.04
N LYS A 74 -10.79 -28.12 -3.97
CA LYS A 74 -10.96 -29.57 -4.09
C LYS A 74 -12.28 -29.94 -4.76
N ALA A 75 -13.36 -29.21 -4.48
CA ALA A 75 -14.64 -29.40 -5.15
C ALA A 75 -14.59 -29.01 -6.64
N LEU A 76 -13.82 -27.99 -7.00
CA LEU A 76 -13.57 -27.56 -8.38
C LEU A 76 -12.77 -28.61 -9.16
N GLU A 77 -11.70 -29.16 -8.58
CA GLU A 77 -10.85 -30.21 -9.16
C GLU A 77 -11.61 -31.53 -9.42
N LEU A 78 -12.66 -31.80 -8.63
CA LEU A 78 -13.52 -32.97 -8.78
C LEU A 78 -14.60 -32.80 -9.87
N MET A 79 -14.75 -31.63 -10.48
CA MET A 79 -15.71 -31.40 -11.56
C MET A 79 -15.23 -32.06 -12.87
N LYS A 80 -16.05 -32.96 -13.44
CA LYS A 80 -15.77 -33.59 -14.75
C LYS A 80 -15.91 -32.63 -15.94
N VAL A 81 -16.66 -31.54 -15.77
CA VAL A 81 -16.89 -30.51 -16.80
C VAL A 81 -16.67 -29.14 -16.16
N ASN A 82 -15.65 -28.42 -16.65
CA ASN A 82 -15.32 -27.08 -16.21
C ASN A 82 -16.35 -26.09 -16.75
N HIS A 83 -17.20 -25.55 -15.86
CA HIS A 83 -18.14 -24.49 -16.20
C HIS A 83 -17.68 -23.15 -15.67
N ALA A 84 -17.85 -22.11 -16.49
CA ALA A 84 -17.48 -20.75 -16.14
C ALA A 84 -18.05 -20.31 -14.78
N VAL A 85 -19.27 -20.73 -14.44
CA VAL A 85 -19.95 -20.41 -13.17
C VAL A 85 -19.18 -20.90 -11.94
N SER A 86 -18.59 -22.10 -11.98
CA SER A 86 -17.84 -22.66 -10.85
C SER A 86 -16.50 -21.95 -10.63
N TRP A 87 -15.78 -21.70 -11.73
CA TRP A 87 -14.53 -20.96 -11.71
C TRP A 87 -14.76 -19.52 -11.26
N ASN A 88 -15.79 -18.87 -11.79
CA ASN A 88 -16.22 -17.53 -11.39
C ASN A 88 -16.53 -17.44 -9.89
N SER A 89 -17.20 -18.44 -9.33
CA SER A 89 -17.50 -18.50 -7.89
C SER A 89 -16.23 -18.64 -7.04
N MET A 90 -15.28 -19.46 -7.50
CA MET A 90 -13.99 -19.65 -6.84
C MET A 90 -13.12 -18.39 -6.89
N ILE A 91 -13.04 -17.76 -8.06
CA ILE A 91 -12.31 -16.51 -8.29
C ILE A 91 -12.89 -15.40 -7.41
N LEU A 92 -14.21 -15.24 -7.38
CA LEU A 92 -14.88 -14.27 -6.51
C LEU A 92 -14.59 -14.55 -5.02
N GLY A 93 -14.54 -15.82 -4.62
CA GLY A 93 -14.10 -16.25 -3.29
C GLY A 93 -12.69 -15.77 -2.95
N CYS A 94 -11.73 -16.01 -3.83
CA CYS A 94 -10.35 -15.57 -3.66
C CYS A 94 -10.25 -14.04 -3.59
N VAL A 95 -10.91 -13.31 -4.51
CA VAL A 95 -10.88 -11.84 -4.50
C VAL A 95 -11.52 -11.28 -3.22
N SER A 96 -12.67 -11.81 -2.79
CA SER A 96 -13.37 -11.35 -1.58
C SER A 96 -12.61 -11.63 -0.28
N HIS A 97 -11.72 -12.62 -0.26
CA HIS A 97 -10.87 -12.96 0.87
C HIS A 97 -9.45 -12.35 0.78
N GLY A 98 -9.22 -11.44 -0.17
CA GLY A 98 -7.92 -10.76 -0.30
C GLY A 98 -6.80 -11.66 -0.81
N LEU A 99 -7.14 -12.66 -1.65
CA LEU A 99 -6.22 -13.59 -2.31
C LEU A 99 -6.21 -13.34 -3.83
N PRO A 100 -5.72 -12.16 -4.28
CA PRO A 100 -5.79 -11.72 -5.66
C PRO A 100 -4.87 -12.53 -6.59
N GLU A 101 -3.76 -13.07 -6.09
CA GLU A 101 -2.82 -13.89 -6.88
C GLU A 101 -3.43 -15.26 -7.19
N GLU A 102 -4.07 -15.88 -6.21
CA GLU A 102 -4.84 -17.10 -6.38
C GLU A 102 -6.04 -16.87 -7.30
N ALA A 103 -6.75 -15.75 -7.15
CA ALA A 103 -7.84 -15.36 -8.04
C ALA A 103 -7.35 -15.20 -9.49
N LEU A 104 -6.21 -14.53 -9.69
CA LEU A 104 -5.59 -14.32 -10.99
C LEU A 104 -5.10 -15.65 -11.60
N SER A 105 -4.54 -16.53 -10.77
CA SER A 105 -4.13 -17.88 -11.16
C SER A 105 -5.33 -18.74 -11.57
N LEU A 106 -6.42 -18.72 -10.81
CA LEU A 106 -7.68 -19.38 -11.13
C LEU A 106 -8.31 -18.84 -12.42
N PHE A 107 -8.30 -17.52 -12.62
CA PHE A 107 -8.74 -16.88 -13.86
C PHE A 107 -7.90 -17.35 -15.05
N LYS A 108 -6.58 -17.48 -14.89
CA LYS A 108 -5.71 -18.05 -15.94
C LYS A 108 -6.05 -19.51 -16.22
N MET A 109 -6.15 -20.35 -15.19
CA MET A 109 -6.47 -21.78 -15.35
C MET A 109 -7.83 -21.99 -16.02
N MET A 110 -8.81 -21.11 -15.75
CA MET A 110 -10.12 -21.13 -16.39
C MET A 110 -10.07 -20.87 -17.90
N TYR A 111 -9.14 -20.02 -18.36
CA TYR A 111 -9.14 -19.50 -19.74
C TYR A 111 -7.90 -19.89 -20.58
N ALA A 112 -6.85 -20.44 -19.98
CA ALA A 112 -5.62 -20.88 -20.62
C ALA A 112 -5.05 -22.11 -19.90
N SER A 113 -5.20 -23.29 -20.51
CA SER A 113 -4.92 -24.57 -19.86
C SER A 113 -3.44 -24.93 -19.63
N ASP A 114 -2.45 -24.07 -19.91
CA ASP A 114 -1.03 -24.47 -19.91
C ASP A 114 0.01 -23.31 -19.80
N MET A 115 -0.26 -22.24 -19.05
CA MET A 115 0.74 -21.15 -18.89
C MET A 115 1.06 -20.80 -17.42
N GLU A 116 2.31 -20.99 -17.02
CA GLU A 116 2.90 -20.40 -15.80
C GLU A 116 3.19 -18.90 -16.01
N GLY A 117 2.76 -18.03 -15.08
CA GLY A 117 3.31 -16.67 -14.90
C GLY A 117 2.43 -15.44 -15.27
N ASP A 118 2.66 -14.34 -14.55
CA ASP A 118 2.47 -12.87 -14.78
C ASP A 118 1.11 -12.25 -15.21
N LEU A 119 0.87 -10.99 -14.82
CA LEU A 119 -0.27 -10.14 -15.19
C LEU A 119 -0.47 -10.04 -16.71
N ALA A 120 0.63 -10.09 -17.47
CA ALA A 120 0.62 -10.07 -18.93
C ALA A 120 -0.15 -11.26 -19.55
N CYS A 121 -0.06 -12.45 -18.97
CA CYS A 121 -0.80 -13.62 -19.44
C CYS A 121 -2.29 -13.51 -19.12
N ALA A 122 -2.66 -12.97 -17.95
CA ALA A 122 -4.06 -12.70 -17.60
C ALA A 122 -4.69 -11.67 -18.54
N MET A 123 -3.94 -10.61 -18.88
CA MET A 123 -4.36 -9.62 -19.86
C MET A 123 -4.60 -10.22 -21.25
N SER A 124 -3.71 -11.12 -21.70
CA SER A 124 -3.85 -11.82 -22.99
C SER A 124 -5.09 -12.72 -23.03
N ALA A 125 -5.34 -13.48 -21.95
CA ALA A 125 -6.52 -14.33 -21.81
C ALA A 125 -7.80 -13.48 -21.83
N PHE A 126 -7.82 -12.37 -21.08
CA PHE A 126 -8.94 -11.45 -21.01
C PHE A 126 -9.26 -10.81 -22.38
N ASN A 127 -8.24 -10.38 -23.12
CA ASN A 127 -8.41 -9.80 -24.45
C ASN A 127 -9.00 -10.80 -25.45
N SER A 128 -8.69 -12.08 -25.29
CA SER A 128 -9.19 -13.17 -26.13
C SER A 128 -10.65 -13.57 -25.83
N MET A 129 -11.24 -13.06 -24.75
CA MET A 129 -12.64 -13.34 -24.38
C MET A 129 -13.63 -12.65 -25.33
N VAL A 130 -14.54 -13.44 -25.91
CA VAL A 130 -15.63 -12.98 -26.80
C VAL A 130 -16.66 -12.16 -26.02
N GLU A 131 -17.01 -12.58 -24.81
CA GLU A 131 -17.85 -11.84 -23.87
C GLU A 131 -17.12 -11.70 -22.54
N LYS A 132 -17.10 -10.48 -21.99
CA LYS A 132 -16.46 -10.15 -20.71
C LYS A 132 -17.55 -9.86 -19.69
N ASP A 133 -17.57 -10.61 -18.60
CA ASP A 133 -18.54 -10.45 -17.52
C ASP A 133 -17.92 -9.68 -16.33
N VAL A 134 -18.74 -9.34 -15.33
CA VAL A 134 -18.28 -8.60 -14.14
C VAL A 134 -17.10 -9.30 -13.46
N ILE A 135 -17.04 -10.63 -13.51
CA ILE A 135 -16.06 -11.42 -12.77
C ILE A 135 -14.71 -11.39 -13.48
N SER A 136 -14.67 -11.49 -14.81
CA SER A 136 -13.43 -11.31 -15.56
C SER A 136 -12.85 -9.91 -15.37
N TRP A 137 -13.68 -8.86 -15.37
CA TRP A 137 -13.27 -7.49 -15.04
C TRP A 137 -12.76 -7.36 -13.60
N THR A 138 -13.49 -7.91 -12.63
CA THR A 138 -13.15 -7.84 -11.21
C THR A 138 -11.79 -8.47 -10.94
N SER A 139 -11.54 -9.64 -11.53
CA SER A 139 -10.29 -10.40 -11.37
C SER A 139 -9.10 -9.62 -11.90
N LEU A 140 -9.23 -9.06 -13.12
CA LEU A 140 -8.15 -8.37 -13.77
C LEU A 140 -7.87 -7.01 -13.10
N ILE A 141 -8.91 -6.22 -12.81
CA ILE A 141 -8.76 -4.90 -12.15
C ILE A 141 -8.17 -5.06 -10.75
N SER A 142 -8.69 -6.00 -9.96
CA SER A 142 -8.20 -6.25 -8.59
C SER A 142 -6.79 -6.80 -8.60
N GLY A 143 -6.46 -7.69 -9.56
CA GLY A 143 -5.10 -8.21 -9.75
C GLY A 143 -4.11 -7.13 -10.17
N CYS A 144 -4.47 -6.27 -11.14
CA CYS A 144 -3.66 -5.11 -11.51
C CYS A 144 -3.39 -4.20 -10.30
N ALA A 145 -4.41 -3.88 -9.52
CA ALA A 145 -4.29 -3.01 -8.36
C ALA A 145 -3.38 -3.62 -7.27
N HIS A 146 -3.53 -4.90 -6.96
CA HIS A 146 -2.67 -5.56 -5.95
C HIS A 146 -1.22 -5.71 -6.40
N ASN A 147 -0.97 -5.80 -7.71
CA ASN A 147 0.38 -5.96 -8.26
C ASN A 147 1.06 -4.61 -8.57
N GLY A 148 0.54 -3.51 -8.02
CA GLY A 148 1.09 -2.17 -8.18
C GLY A 148 0.88 -1.54 -9.55
N SER A 149 0.16 -2.21 -10.45
CA SER A 149 -0.20 -1.72 -11.79
C SER A 149 -1.46 -0.86 -11.73
N TYR A 150 -1.40 0.19 -10.92
CA TYR A 150 -2.55 1.03 -10.59
C TYR A 150 -3.12 1.78 -11.79
N ASP A 151 -2.26 2.26 -12.70
CA ASP A 151 -2.69 2.97 -13.91
C ASP A 151 -3.49 2.05 -14.84
N GLU A 152 -3.06 0.79 -14.95
CA GLU A 152 -3.74 -0.22 -15.75
C GLU A 152 -5.08 -0.61 -15.14
N ALA A 153 -5.14 -0.78 -13.81
CA ALA A 153 -6.39 -1.01 -13.09
C ALA A 153 -7.42 0.10 -13.36
N LEU A 154 -6.98 1.36 -13.39
CA LEU A 154 -7.85 2.50 -13.69
C LEU A 154 -8.30 2.50 -15.16
N LYS A 155 -7.42 2.23 -16.12
CA LYS A 155 -7.78 2.12 -17.56
C LYS A 155 -8.83 1.04 -17.77
N LEU A 156 -8.61 -0.16 -17.24
CA LEU A 156 -9.56 -1.27 -17.31
C LEU A 156 -10.91 -0.91 -16.68
N SER A 157 -10.92 -0.17 -15.57
CA SER A 157 -12.17 0.29 -14.96
C SER A 157 -12.96 1.26 -15.84
N CYS A 158 -12.27 2.10 -16.62
CA CYS A 158 -12.88 2.98 -17.61
C CYS A 158 -13.45 2.17 -18.78
N GLU A 159 -12.71 1.19 -19.29
CA GLU A 159 -13.17 0.30 -20.36
C GLU A 159 -14.42 -0.50 -19.93
N MET A 160 -14.42 -1.05 -18.72
CA MET A 160 -15.59 -1.73 -18.14
C MET A 160 -16.82 -0.81 -18.11
N ARG A 161 -16.62 0.47 -17.73
CA ARG A 161 -17.69 1.47 -17.69
C ARG A 161 -18.19 1.83 -19.08
N MET A 162 -17.29 1.93 -20.07
CA MET A 162 -17.64 2.18 -21.47
C MET A 162 -18.40 1.00 -22.09
N ALA A 163 -18.18 -0.22 -21.60
CA ALA A 163 -18.96 -1.40 -21.94
C ALA A 163 -20.33 -1.45 -21.22
N GLU A 164 -20.72 -0.40 -20.50
CA GLU A 164 -21.96 -0.29 -19.72
C GLU A 164 -22.10 -1.35 -18.61
N ILE A 165 -20.99 -1.98 -18.20
CA ILE A 165 -20.98 -2.95 -17.12
C ILE A 165 -20.78 -2.21 -15.79
N LYS A 166 -21.72 -2.38 -14.87
CA LYS A 166 -21.66 -1.72 -13.56
C LYS A 166 -20.58 -2.37 -12.69
N PRO A 167 -19.64 -1.58 -12.13
CA PRO A 167 -18.65 -2.12 -11.19
C PRO A 167 -19.35 -2.59 -9.92
N ASP A 168 -18.83 -3.62 -9.27
CA ASP A 168 -19.26 -4.06 -7.94
C ASP A 168 -18.47 -3.35 -6.82
N GLN A 169 -18.71 -3.71 -5.56
CA GLN A 169 -18.01 -3.09 -4.42
C GLN A 169 -16.50 -3.38 -4.43
N ILE A 170 -16.10 -4.55 -4.95
CA ILE A 170 -14.69 -4.97 -5.02
C ILE A 170 -13.95 -4.08 -6.01
N ILE A 171 -14.48 -3.91 -7.22
CA ILE A 171 -13.89 -3.03 -8.24
C ILE A 171 -13.82 -1.60 -7.72
N ILE A 172 -14.86 -1.10 -7.05
CA ILE A 172 -14.86 0.25 -6.47
C ILE A 172 -13.73 0.38 -5.44
N ALA A 173 -13.57 -0.60 -4.54
CA ALA A 173 -12.49 -0.60 -3.55
C ALA A 173 -11.10 -0.65 -4.22
N SER A 174 -10.92 -1.45 -5.28
CA SER A 174 -9.66 -1.52 -6.04
C SER A 174 -9.35 -0.23 -6.79
N VAL A 175 -10.35 0.39 -7.44
CA VAL A 175 -10.20 1.68 -8.14
C VAL A 175 -9.84 2.79 -7.16
N LEU A 176 -10.49 2.83 -6.00
CA LEU A 176 -10.17 3.79 -4.94
C LEU A 176 -8.76 3.57 -4.37
N SER A 177 -8.33 2.32 -4.21
CA SER A 177 -6.96 1.99 -3.83
C SER A 177 -5.95 2.48 -4.88
N SER A 178 -6.20 2.25 -6.17
CA SER A 178 -5.36 2.79 -7.24
C SER A 178 -5.32 4.32 -7.25
N CYS A 179 -6.46 4.98 -7.00
CA CYS A 179 -6.50 6.45 -6.84
C CYS A 179 -5.68 6.91 -5.64
N SER A 180 -5.73 6.17 -4.53
CA SER A 180 -4.97 6.44 -3.31
C SER A 180 -3.45 6.41 -3.56
N GLU A 181 -2.98 5.34 -4.20
CA GLU A 181 -1.55 5.10 -4.46
C GLU A 181 -0.95 6.06 -5.49
N LEU A 182 -1.76 6.49 -6.45
CA LEU A 182 -1.41 7.49 -7.45
C LEU A 182 -1.73 8.94 -7.01
N ALA A 183 -2.31 9.11 -5.82
CA ALA A 183 -2.77 10.38 -5.27
C ALA A 183 -3.72 11.18 -6.22
N LEU A 184 -4.61 10.48 -6.92
CA LEU A 184 -5.59 11.02 -7.87
C LEU A 184 -6.90 11.42 -7.19
N LEU A 185 -6.88 12.54 -6.45
CA LEU A 185 -8.04 13.01 -5.67
C LEU A 185 -9.30 13.21 -6.53
N GLU A 186 -9.19 13.91 -7.66
CA GLU A 186 -10.35 14.25 -8.50
C GLU A 186 -11.08 13.00 -8.98
N LEU A 187 -10.32 11.98 -9.40
CA LEU A 187 -10.89 10.72 -9.84
C LEU A 187 -11.53 9.97 -8.67
N GLY A 188 -10.84 9.93 -7.51
CA GLY A 188 -11.40 9.35 -6.29
C GLY A 188 -12.71 10.02 -5.85
N GLN A 189 -12.80 11.36 -5.95
CA GLN A 189 -14.02 12.12 -5.66
C GLN A 189 -15.15 11.81 -6.66
N GLN A 190 -14.84 11.63 -7.95
CA GLN A 190 -15.83 11.21 -8.94
C GLN A 190 -16.37 9.82 -8.61
N VAL A 191 -15.49 8.86 -8.30
CA VAL A 191 -15.88 7.50 -7.92
C VAL A 191 -16.73 7.51 -6.65
N HIS A 192 -16.37 8.32 -5.64
CA HIS A 192 -17.16 8.48 -4.42
C HIS A 192 -18.55 9.08 -4.70
N ALA A 193 -18.62 10.14 -5.52
CA ALA A 193 -19.89 10.75 -5.89
C ALA A 193 -20.79 9.77 -6.67
N ASP A 194 -20.21 8.96 -7.56
CA ASP A 194 -20.92 7.91 -8.28
C ASP A 194 -21.42 6.81 -7.34
N PHE A 195 -20.61 6.41 -6.36
CA PHE A 195 -20.99 5.43 -5.33
C PHE A 195 -22.24 5.89 -4.55
N ILE A 196 -22.27 7.17 -4.12
CA ILE A 196 -23.43 7.76 -3.43
C ILE A 196 -24.65 7.83 -4.35
N LYS A 197 -24.51 8.29 -5.59
CA LYS A 197 -25.63 8.47 -6.54
C LYS A 197 -26.29 7.15 -6.94
N CYS A 198 -25.54 6.05 -6.93
CA CYS A 198 -26.04 4.73 -7.31
C CYS A 198 -26.78 4.00 -6.17
N ASP A 199 -26.97 4.62 -4.99
CA ASP A 199 -27.63 4.05 -3.81
C ASP A 199 -27.09 2.66 -3.46
N ARG A 200 -25.76 2.50 -3.53
CA ARG A 200 -25.09 1.24 -3.26
C ARG A 200 -25.03 1.00 -1.75
N GLU A 201 -25.23 -0.25 -1.35
CA GLU A 201 -25.12 -0.63 0.07
C GLU A 201 -23.73 -0.31 0.62
N ALA A 202 -23.71 0.23 1.84
CA ALA A 202 -22.49 0.51 2.57
C ALA A 202 -21.66 -0.78 2.73
N SER A 203 -20.36 -0.66 2.50
CA SER A 203 -19.45 -1.79 2.53
C SER A 203 -18.18 -1.37 3.24
N LEU A 204 -17.81 -2.13 4.27
CA LEU A 204 -16.63 -1.83 5.08
C LEU A 204 -15.35 -1.73 4.23
N SER A 205 -15.26 -2.54 3.17
CA SER A 205 -14.14 -2.50 2.21
C SER A 205 -14.10 -1.19 1.43
N VAL A 206 -15.24 -0.76 0.88
CA VAL A 206 -15.34 0.51 0.14
C VAL A 206 -15.07 1.70 1.05
N ASP A 207 -15.66 1.71 2.26
CA ASP A 207 -15.46 2.78 3.23
C ASP A 207 -13.99 2.89 3.68
N ASN A 208 -13.31 1.76 3.90
CA ASN A 208 -11.88 1.73 4.19
C ASN A 208 -11.05 2.27 3.01
N SER A 209 -11.36 1.88 1.77
CA SER A 209 -10.68 2.40 0.58
C SER A 209 -10.93 3.89 0.37
N LEU A 210 -12.15 4.38 0.60
CA LEU A 210 -12.50 5.81 0.54
C LEU A 210 -11.70 6.62 1.57
N MET A 211 -11.69 6.16 2.81
CA MET A 211 -10.94 6.80 3.90
C MET A 211 -9.45 6.88 3.57
N THR A 212 -8.85 5.75 3.15
CA THR A 212 -7.42 5.69 2.78
C THR A 212 -7.12 6.58 1.57
N MET A 213 -7.98 6.60 0.56
CA MET A 213 -7.82 7.46 -0.62
C MET A 213 -7.80 8.94 -0.24
N TYR A 214 -8.75 9.40 0.57
CA TYR A 214 -8.76 10.79 1.03
C TYR A 214 -7.53 11.11 1.88
N ALA A 215 -7.13 10.21 2.76
CA ALA A 215 -5.97 10.40 3.63
C ALA A 215 -4.64 10.48 2.86
N ASN A 216 -4.41 9.58 1.91
CA ASN A 216 -3.19 9.56 1.09
C ASN A 216 -3.16 10.75 0.10
N CYS A 217 -4.34 11.26 -0.26
CA CYS A 217 -4.48 12.52 -0.98
C CYS A 217 -4.40 13.76 -0.05
N GLY A 218 -4.12 13.62 1.24
CA GLY A 218 -3.97 14.72 2.22
C GLY A 218 -5.26 15.40 2.70
N TYR A 219 -6.44 14.87 2.37
CA TYR A 219 -7.75 15.40 2.79
C TYR A 219 -8.23 14.68 4.06
N LEU A 220 -7.49 14.86 5.16
CA LEU A 220 -7.75 14.17 6.44
C LEU A 220 -9.13 14.47 7.03
N GLU A 221 -9.69 15.66 6.81
CA GLU A 221 -11.04 16.00 7.27
C GLU A 221 -12.12 15.22 6.52
N ASP A 222 -11.94 15.00 5.22
CA ASP A 222 -12.86 14.18 4.43
C ASP A 222 -12.71 12.69 4.77
N ALA A 223 -11.47 12.22 4.98
CA ALA A 223 -11.22 10.87 5.50
C ALA A 223 -11.91 10.67 6.87
N LYS A 224 -11.85 11.67 7.76
CA LYS A 224 -12.53 11.66 9.06
C LYS A 224 -14.05 11.65 8.94
N LYS A 225 -14.63 12.36 7.97
CA LYS A 225 -16.08 12.30 7.69
C LYS A 225 -16.50 10.89 7.28
N VAL A 226 -15.74 10.26 6.38
CA VAL A 226 -15.97 8.87 5.97
C VAL A 226 -15.91 7.96 7.20
N PHE A 227 -14.83 8.00 7.96
CA PHE A 227 -14.65 7.20 9.18
C PHE A 227 -15.80 7.37 10.19
N ASN A 228 -16.23 8.62 10.43
CA ASN A 228 -17.33 8.94 11.32
C ASN A 228 -18.69 8.41 10.83
N SER A 229 -18.87 8.30 9.50
CA SER A 229 -20.09 7.78 8.89
C SER A 229 -20.19 6.25 8.86
N MET A 230 -19.09 5.53 9.08
CA MET A 230 -19.07 4.07 9.09
C MET A 230 -19.92 3.52 10.24
N GLN A 231 -20.81 2.57 9.92
CA GLN A 231 -21.67 1.91 10.92
C GLN A 231 -20.90 0.94 11.81
N MET A 232 -19.92 0.24 11.23
CA MET A 232 -19.02 -0.66 11.93
C MET A 232 -17.59 -0.29 11.58
N ARG A 233 -16.68 -0.38 12.56
CA ARG A 233 -15.25 -0.15 12.40
C ARG A 233 -14.52 -1.34 12.99
N ASN A 234 -13.76 -2.04 12.16
CA ASN A 234 -12.93 -3.15 12.63
C ASN A 234 -11.48 -2.68 12.83
N VAL A 235 -10.60 -3.61 13.18
CA VAL A 235 -9.16 -3.35 13.32
C VAL A 235 -8.58 -2.68 12.07
N ILE A 236 -8.96 -3.13 10.87
CA ILE A 236 -8.48 -2.57 9.60
C ILE A 236 -8.84 -1.08 9.47
N SER A 237 -10.08 -0.71 9.77
CA SER A 237 -10.54 0.69 9.74
C SER A 237 -9.76 1.57 10.71
N TRP A 238 -9.57 1.12 11.96
CA TRP A 238 -8.82 1.87 12.97
C TRP A 238 -7.33 1.99 12.61
N THR A 239 -6.70 0.89 12.21
CA THR A 239 -5.29 0.83 11.80
C THR A 239 -5.02 1.78 10.64
N ALA A 240 -5.82 1.71 9.57
CA ALA A 240 -5.66 2.58 8.41
C ALA A 240 -5.83 4.06 8.79
N PHE A 241 -6.77 4.39 9.68
CA PHE A 241 -6.98 5.75 10.16
C PHE A 241 -5.81 6.28 11.01
N ILE A 242 -5.27 5.44 11.91
CA ILE A 242 -4.10 5.76 12.75
C ILE A 242 -2.86 6.01 11.88
N VAL A 243 -2.60 5.12 10.91
CA VAL A 243 -1.46 5.22 9.97
C VAL A 243 -1.60 6.46 9.08
N ALA A 244 -2.78 6.72 8.54
CA ALA A 244 -3.07 7.90 7.72
C ALA A 244 -2.71 9.22 8.42
N TYR A 245 -3.11 9.38 9.68
CA TYR A 245 -2.77 10.57 10.46
C TYR A 245 -1.27 10.64 10.80
N ALA A 246 -0.63 9.50 11.04
CA ALA A 246 0.81 9.45 11.28
C ALA A 246 1.61 9.91 10.04
N GLN A 247 1.27 9.39 8.86
CA GLN A 247 1.87 9.73 7.56
C GLN A 247 1.71 11.20 7.18
N ASN A 248 0.59 11.81 7.55
CA ASN A 248 0.33 13.23 7.31
C ASN A 248 0.87 14.16 8.42
N GLY A 249 1.79 13.67 9.26
CA GLY A 249 2.45 14.47 10.30
C GLY A 249 1.56 14.86 11.49
N LYS A 250 0.37 14.26 11.61
CA LYS A 250 -0.58 14.48 12.73
C LYS A 250 -0.40 13.41 13.81
N GLY A 251 0.85 13.16 14.21
CA GLY A 251 1.19 12.05 15.11
C GLY A 251 0.46 12.08 16.46
N LYS A 252 0.19 13.25 17.05
CA LYS A 252 -0.59 13.34 18.30
C LYS A 252 -2.04 12.88 18.15
N GLU A 253 -2.68 13.21 17.02
CA GLU A 253 -4.05 12.76 16.73
C GLU A 253 -4.08 11.26 16.44
N SER A 254 -3.05 10.74 15.75
CA SER A 254 -2.86 9.30 15.55
C SER A 254 -2.83 8.54 16.88
N LEU A 255 -2.08 9.03 17.88
CA LEU A 255 -2.08 8.44 19.22
C LEU A 255 -3.44 8.54 19.92
N ARG A 256 -4.17 9.66 19.76
CA ARG A 256 -5.52 9.78 20.33
C ARG A 256 -6.49 8.75 19.72
N PHE A 257 -6.42 8.52 18.41
CA PHE A 257 -7.27 7.52 17.75
C PHE A 257 -6.94 6.09 18.19
N TYR A 258 -5.69 5.81 18.56
CA TYR A 258 -5.37 4.56 19.23
C TYR A 258 -6.04 4.43 20.60
N ASP A 259 -6.02 5.48 21.42
CA ASP A 259 -6.74 5.46 22.71
C ASP A 259 -8.25 5.24 22.49
N GLU A 260 -8.84 5.85 21.46
CA GLU A 260 -10.24 5.64 21.06
C GLU A 260 -10.51 4.22 20.54
N MET A 261 -9.58 3.61 19.81
CA MET A 261 -9.64 2.22 19.34
C MET A 261 -9.69 1.25 20.53
N ILE A 262 -8.79 1.43 21.51
CA ILE A 262 -8.75 0.62 22.74
C ILE A 262 -10.03 0.82 23.56
N ALA A 263 -10.49 2.07 23.71
CA ALA A 263 -11.74 2.38 24.43
C ALA A 263 -12.98 1.77 23.74
N SER A 264 -12.91 1.53 22.43
CA SER A 264 -13.94 0.85 21.65
C SER A 264 -13.88 -0.68 21.74
N GLY A 265 -12.92 -1.22 22.51
CA GLY A 265 -12.75 -2.67 22.69
C GLY A 265 -12.14 -3.39 21.49
N ILE A 266 -11.53 -2.65 20.55
CA ILE A 266 -10.84 -3.23 19.40
C ILE A 266 -9.37 -3.39 19.74
N GLU A 267 -8.86 -4.61 19.64
CA GLU A 267 -7.45 -4.88 19.89
C GLU A 267 -6.57 -4.42 18.72
N PRO A 268 -5.44 -3.76 19.00
CA PRO A 268 -4.48 -3.33 18.00
C PRO A 268 -3.74 -4.53 17.41
N ASP A 269 -3.54 -4.48 16.11
CA ASP A 269 -2.76 -5.47 15.39
C ASP A 269 -1.30 -5.04 15.20
N PHE A 270 -0.55 -5.93 14.55
CA PHE A 270 0.83 -5.72 14.17
C PHE A 270 1.03 -4.42 13.35
N ILE A 271 0.12 -4.09 12.43
CA ILE A 271 0.25 -2.89 11.58
C ILE A 271 -0.06 -1.62 12.39
N THR A 272 -0.96 -1.69 13.38
CA THR A 272 -1.26 -0.59 14.29
C THR A 272 0.00 -0.08 14.97
N PHE A 273 0.83 -0.99 15.49
CA PHE A 273 2.07 -0.63 16.17
C PHE A 273 3.11 0.01 15.25
N ILE A 274 3.21 -0.41 13.98
CA ILE A 274 4.02 0.31 12.99
C ILE A 274 3.54 1.77 12.88
N GLY A 275 2.23 1.99 12.74
CA GLY A 275 1.63 3.32 12.67
C GLY A 275 1.95 4.20 13.88
N LEU A 276 1.88 3.64 15.10
CA LEU A 276 2.19 4.35 16.35
C LEU A 276 3.66 4.73 16.47
N LEU A 277 4.56 3.80 16.14
CA LEU A 277 6.00 4.04 16.19
C LEU A 277 6.41 5.07 15.14
N PHE A 278 5.83 4.99 13.95
CA PHE A 278 5.99 5.97 12.89
C PHE A 278 5.50 7.36 13.33
N ALA A 279 4.32 7.45 13.96
CA ALA A 279 3.79 8.69 14.53
C ALA A 279 4.73 9.28 15.59
N CYS A 280 5.29 8.44 16.46
CA CYS A 280 6.24 8.86 17.49
C CYS A 280 7.54 9.38 16.86
N SER A 281 8.06 8.69 15.83
CA SER A 281 9.28 9.09 15.10
C SER A 281 9.17 10.50 14.54
N HIS A 282 8.09 10.79 13.80
CA HIS A 282 7.89 12.12 13.21
C HIS A 282 7.62 13.23 14.21
N THR A 283 7.08 12.90 15.39
CA THR A 283 6.77 13.88 16.44
C THR A 283 7.85 13.99 17.51
N GLY A 284 8.89 13.14 17.46
CA GLY A 284 9.96 13.10 18.47
C GLY A 284 9.52 12.57 19.84
N LEU A 285 8.43 11.81 19.92
CA LEU A 285 7.88 11.29 21.18
C LEU A 285 8.58 10.00 21.62
N VAL A 286 9.85 10.11 22.02
CA VAL A 286 10.73 8.96 22.34
C VAL A 286 10.15 8.04 23.41
N ASP A 287 9.62 8.61 24.50
CA ASP A 287 9.11 7.83 25.62
C ASP A 287 7.84 7.06 25.24
N ASN A 288 6.95 7.67 24.46
CA ASN A 288 5.77 6.99 23.94
C ASN A 288 6.15 5.87 22.97
N GLY A 289 7.10 6.11 22.04
CA GLY A 289 7.55 5.08 21.11
C GLY A 289 8.13 3.86 21.84
N LYS A 290 8.97 4.08 22.86
CA LYS A 290 9.47 2.98 23.72
C LYS A 290 8.33 2.25 24.44
N LYS A 291 7.38 2.98 25.01
CA LYS A 291 6.22 2.39 25.69
C LYS A 291 5.39 1.52 24.75
N TYR A 292 5.08 1.98 23.54
CA TYR A 292 4.33 1.21 22.56
C TYR A 292 5.11 -0.01 22.05
N PHE A 293 6.41 0.14 21.78
CA PHE A 293 7.26 -0.98 21.40
C PHE A 293 7.30 -2.08 22.46
N ASP A 294 7.35 -1.71 23.74
CA ASP A 294 7.31 -2.67 24.84
C ASP A 294 5.93 -3.27 25.08
N SER A 295 4.87 -2.46 25.00
CA SER A 295 3.48 -2.90 25.15
C SER A 295 3.09 -3.90 24.07
N MET A 296 3.49 -3.67 22.82
CA MET A 296 3.32 -4.62 21.71
C MET A 296 3.77 -6.03 22.07
N LYS A 297 4.96 -6.16 22.68
CA LYS A 297 5.54 -7.45 23.09
C LYS A 297 4.86 -8.02 24.34
N LYS A 298 4.67 -7.20 25.37
CA LYS A 298 4.25 -7.64 26.71
C LYS A 298 2.76 -7.84 26.85
N ASP A 299 1.98 -6.90 26.32
CA ASP A 299 0.54 -6.83 26.53
C ASP A 299 -0.21 -7.54 25.40
N TYR A 300 0.31 -7.47 24.17
CA TYR A 300 -0.33 -8.03 22.97
C TYR A 300 0.37 -9.27 22.37
N GLY A 301 1.56 -9.64 22.89
CA GLY A 301 2.30 -10.81 22.40
C GLY A 301 2.78 -10.71 20.95
N ILE A 302 2.80 -9.51 20.37
CA ILE A 302 3.18 -9.27 18.98
C ILE A 302 4.71 -9.21 18.89
N ARG A 303 5.28 -10.04 18.00
CA ARG A 303 6.73 -10.07 17.74
C ARG A 303 7.13 -8.92 16.82
N PRO A 304 8.17 -8.13 17.15
CA PRO A 304 8.62 -7.05 16.28
C PRO A 304 9.17 -7.56 14.95
N SER A 305 8.79 -6.88 13.87
CA SER A 305 9.36 -7.07 12.53
C SER A 305 10.44 -6.02 12.22
N PRO A 306 11.15 -6.14 11.09
CA PRO A 306 12.11 -5.13 10.67
C PRO A 306 11.52 -3.71 10.59
N ASP A 307 10.26 -3.54 10.17
CA ASP A 307 9.59 -2.24 10.11
C ASP A 307 9.42 -1.59 11.49
N HIS A 308 9.11 -2.39 12.52
CA HIS A 308 9.00 -1.91 13.90
C HIS A 308 10.35 -1.41 14.42
N TYR A 309 11.42 -2.17 14.15
CA TYR A 309 12.78 -1.77 14.51
C TYR A 309 13.25 -0.54 13.72
N ALA A 310 12.96 -0.46 12.42
CA ALA A 310 13.28 0.69 11.59
C ALA A 310 12.62 1.97 12.12
N CYS A 311 11.33 1.94 12.48
CA CYS A 311 10.64 3.08 13.08
C CYS A 311 11.27 3.50 14.42
N MET A 312 11.69 2.55 15.25
CA MET A 312 12.38 2.84 16.51
C MET A 312 13.78 3.43 16.30
N ILE A 313 14.52 2.93 15.31
CA ILE A 313 15.84 3.46 14.93
C ILE A 313 15.70 4.91 14.45
N ASP A 314 14.73 5.19 13.59
CA ASP A 314 14.46 6.54 13.11
C ASP A 314 14.06 7.49 14.26
N LEU A 315 13.22 7.01 15.20
CA LEU A 315 12.83 7.77 16.39
C LEU A 315 14.04 8.11 17.28
N LEU A 316 14.88 7.11 17.60
CA LEU A 316 16.08 7.30 18.41
C LEU A 316 17.10 8.17 17.69
N GLY A 317 17.24 7.96 16.38
CA GLY A 317 18.08 8.74 15.49
C GLY A 317 17.66 10.20 15.45
N GLY A 318 16.40 10.50 15.19
CA GLY A 318 15.86 11.87 15.23
C GLY A 318 16.09 12.58 16.57
N ALA A 319 16.09 11.82 17.67
CA ALA A 319 16.38 12.34 19.02
C ALA A 319 17.87 12.43 19.37
N GLY A 320 18.80 12.07 18.47
CA GLY A 320 20.24 12.08 18.72
C GLY A 320 20.77 10.92 19.56
N LYS A 321 19.95 9.90 19.83
CA LYS A 321 20.28 8.73 20.66
C LYS A 321 20.88 7.58 19.85
N ILE A 322 21.93 7.88 19.08
CA ILE A 322 22.53 6.92 18.11
C ILE A 322 23.05 5.66 18.79
N GLN A 323 23.65 5.79 19.97
CA GLN A 323 24.17 4.65 20.73
C GLN A 323 23.04 3.70 21.14
N GLU A 324 21.86 4.23 21.47
CA GLU A 324 20.68 3.41 21.74
C GLU A 324 20.15 2.74 20.47
N ALA A 325 20.19 3.44 19.33
CA ALA A 325 19.80 2.86 18.04
C ALA A 325 20.74 1.73 17.59
N GLU A 326 22.06 1.90 17.77
CA GLU A 326 23.05 0.84 17.50
C GLU A 326 22.85 -0.36 18.42
N LYS A 327 22.63 -0.10 19.72
CA LYS A 327 22.32 -1.14 20.69
C LYS A 327 21.07 -1.92 20.29
N LEU A 328 20.00 -1.22 19.88
CA LEU A 328 18.75 -1.84 19.44
C LEU A 328 18.97 -2.80 18.28
N VAL A 329 19.78 -2.42 17.27
CA VAL A 329 20.10 -3.30 16.12
C VAL A 329 20.87 -4.56 16.55
N ASN A 330 21.79 -4.43 17.51
CA ASN A 330 22.58 -5.57 17.98
C ASN A 330 21.77 -6.51 18.90
N GLU A 331 20.68 -6.04 19.51
CA GLU A 331 19.81 -6.79 20.41
C GLU A 331 18.50 -7.28 19.73
N MET A 332 18.40 -7.17 18.41
CA MET A 332 17.22 -7.65 17.67
C MET A 332 17.04 -9.16 17.82
N ASP A 333 15.79 -9.60 17.97
CA ASP A 333 15.44 -11.02 18.01
C ASP A 333 15.45 -11.68 16.62
N ILE A 334 15.65 -10.88 15.57
CA ILE A 334 15.65 -11.27 14.15
C ILE A 334 16.88 -10.68 13.45
N GLU A 335 17.31 -11.29 12.35
CA GLU A 335 18.39 -10.72 11.54
C GLU A 335 17.96 -9.39 10.90
N PRO A 336 18.81 -8.34 10.96
CA PRO A 336 18.49 -7.06 10.35
C PRO A 336 18.48 -7.13 8.81
N ASP A 337 17.35 -6.75 8.21
CA ASP A 337 17.17 -6.70 6.77
C ASP A 337 17.57 -5.34 6.16
N ALA A 338 17.31 -5.16 4.86
CA ALA A 338 17.63 -3.92 4.17
C ALA A 338 16.89 -2.70 4.75
N THR A 339 15.65 -2.87 5.23
CA THR A 339 14.85 -1.79 5.83
C THR A 339 15.51 -1.26 7.09
N VAL A 340 15.95 -2.15 7.99
CA VAL A 340 16.63 -1.78 9.24
C VAL A 340 17.96 -1.10 8.97
N TRP A 341 18.78 -1.63 8.06
CA TRP A 341 20.06 -1.01 7.71
C TRP A 341 19.90 0.34 7.01
N LYS A 342 18.86 0.53 6.18
CA LYS A 342 18.52 1.82 5.56
C LYS A 342 18.15 2.87 6.61
N ALA A 343 17.32 2.51 7.59
CA ALA A 343 16.96 3.40 8.70
C ALA A 343 18.20 3.81 9.52
N LEU A 344 19.07 2.86 9.83
CA LEU A 344 20.31 3.13 10.55
C LEU A 344 21.25 4.04 9.76
N LEU A 345 21.41 3.81 8.46
CA LEU A 345 22.24 4.62 7.57
C LEU A 345 21.70 6.06 7.45
N ALA A 346 20.37 6.21 7.35
CA ALA A 346 19.70 7.50 7.33
C ALA A 346 19.95 8.28 8.63
N THR A 347 19.91 7.61 9.77
CA THR A 347 20.25 8.17 11.09
C THR A 347 21.72 8.62 11.15
N CYS A 348 22.65 7.80 10.65
CA CYS A 348 24.08 8.12 10.64
C CYS A 348 24.41 9.37 9.82
N ARG A 349 23.66 9.60 8.73
CA ARG A 349 23.78 10.81 7.90
C ARG A 349 23.53 12.08 8.69
N VAL A 350 22.51 12.09 9.54
CA VAL A 350 22.13 13.26 10.36
C VAL A 350 23.23 13.60 11.37
N HIS A 351 23.83 12.58 11.97
CA HIS A 351 24.77 12.76 13.08
C HIS A 351 26.26 12.60 12.72
N ARG A 352 26.56 12.41 11.43
CA ARG A 352 27.92 12.25 10.88
C ARG A 352 28.74 11.12 11.51
N ASN A 353 28.10 10.05 11.98
CA ASN A 353 28.79 8.86 12.46
C ASN A 353 29.28 8.02 11.28
N THR A 354 30.57 8.15 10.91
CA THR A 354 31.11 7.47 9.72
C THR A 354 31.22 5.97 9.88
N ASP A 355 31.49 5.49 11.09
CA ASP A 355 31.85 4.09 11.32
C ASP A 355 30.60 3.21 11.30
N LEU A 356 29.52 3.70 11.93
CA LEU A 356 28.22 3.05 11.89
C LEU A 356 27.59 3.12 10.48
N ALA A 357 27.80 4.23 9.76
CA ALA A 357 27.40 4.36 8.36
C ALA A 357 28.11 3.34 7.45
N GLU A 358 29.41 3.10 7.68
CA GLU A 358 30.17 2.10 6.93
C GLU A 358 29.64 0.69 7.23
N LYS A 359 29.41 0.34 8.51
CA LYS A 359 28.79 -0.94 8.91
C LYS A 359 27.45 -1.17 8.20
N ALA A 360 26.53 -0.21 8.28
CA ALA A 360 25.22 -0.31 7.66
C ALA A 360 25.29 -0.44 6.13
N SER A 361 26.16 0.35 5.49
CA SER A 361 26.33 0.31 4.03
C SER A 361 26.96 -0.99 3.54
N MET A 362 27.91 -1.57 4.29
CA MET A 362 28.50 -2.86 3.93
C MET A 362 27.46 -3.98 3.97
N ALA A 363 26.57 -3.99 4.97
CA ALA A 363 25.45 -4.92 5.03
C ALA A 363 24.50 -4.74 3.82
N LEU A 364 24.14 -3.49 3.51
CA LEU A 364 23.28 -3.18 2.36
C LEU A 364 23.90 -3.57 1.01
N PHE A 365 25.23 -3.46 0.84
CA PHE A 365 25.89 -3.92 -0.38
C PHE A 365 25.84 -5.44 -0.59
N GLN A 366 25.61 -6.20 0.47
CA GLN A 366 25.42 -7.66 0.41
C GLN A 366 23.95 -8.00 0.15
N LEU A 367 23.02 -7.34 0.85
CA LEU A 367 21.58 -7.58 0.73
C LEU A 367 21.00 -7.10 -0.60
N GLU A 368 21.35 -5.89 -1.02
CA GLU A 368 20.78 -5.21 -2.20
C GLU A 368 21.89 -4.58 -3.05
N PRO A 369 22.69 -5.40 -3.76
CA PRO A 369 23.88 -4.93 -4.44
C PRO A 369 23.60 -3.92 -5.58
N GLN A 370 22.36 -3.91 -6.09
CA GLN A 370 21.88 -3.04 -7.17
C GLN A 370 21.20 -1.76 -6.66
N ASP A 371 20.93 -1.63 -5.36
CA ASP A 371 20.36 -0.40 -4.81
C ASP A 371 21.42 0.72 -4.84
N ALA A 372 21.09 1.85 -5.47
CA ALA A 372 21.94 3.03 -5.54
C ALA A 372 22.00 3.82 -4.22
N VAL A 373 20.95 3.74 -3.39
CA VAL A 373 20.77 4.56 -2.19
C VAL A 373 21.94 4.45 -1.22
N PRO A 374 22.43 3.25 -0.84
CA PRO A 374 23.50 3.11 0.15
C PRO A 374 24.84 3.65 -0.38
N TYR A 375 25.12 3.50 -1.69
CA TYR A 375 26.33 4.04 -2.31
C TYR A 375 26.32 5.57 -2.29
N VAL A 376 25.20 6.17 -2.68
CA VAL A 376 25.06 7.64 -2.68
C VAL A 376 25.14 8.17 -1.26
N MET A 377 24.41 7.56 -0.31
CA MET A 377 24.36 8.04 1.07
C MET A 377 25.70 7.95 1.78
N LEU A 378 26.43 6.82 1.67
CA LEU A 378 27.77 6.70 2.25
C LEU A 378 28.78 7.62 1.56
N SER A 379 28.70 7.81 0.23
CA SER A 379 29.56 8.75 -0.49
C SER A 379 29.38 10.17 0.05
N ASN A 380 28.14 10.56 0.31
CA ASN A 380 27.80 11.85 0.88
C ASN A 380 28.34 12.00 2.31
N ILE A 381 28.20 10.98 3.15
CA ILE A 381 28.74 10.96 4.52
C ILE A 381 30.27 11.08 4.49
N TYR A 382 30.96 10.38 3.58
CA TYR A 382 32.41 10.51 3.41
C TYR A 382 32.83 11.91 2.97
N SER A 383 32.13 12.51 2.02
CA SER A 383 32.38 13.89 1.59
C SER A 383 32.19 14.89 2.74
N ALA A 384 31.10 14.75 3.51
CA ALA A 384 30.85 15.61 4.68
C ALA A 384 31.91 15.45 5.78
N ALA A 385 32.53 14.27 5.89
CA ALA A 385 33.64 14.00 6.82
C ALA A 385 35.04 14.34 6.25
N GLY A 386 35.13 14.90 5.04
CA GLY A 386 36.40 15.21 4.37
C GLY A 386 37.17 13.99 3.84
N LYS A 387 36.57 12.80 3.86
CA LYS A 387 37.15 11.53 3.36
C LYS A 387 36.95 11.38 1.84
N TRP A 388 37.43 12.35 1.06
CA TRP A 388 37.16 12.48 -0.39
C TRP A 388 37.59 11.26 -1.22
N GLU A 389 38.73 10.66 -0.87
CA GLU A 389 39.25 9.47 -1.57
C GLU A 389 38.30 8.27 -1.43
N ASN A 390 37.70 8.09 -0.24
CA ASN A 390 36.72 7.03 -0.01
C ASN A 390 35.42 7.30 -0.79
N ALA A 391 34.97 8.56 -0.84
CA ALA A 391 33.81 8.95 -1.64
C ALA A 391 34.04 8.69 -3.15
N ALA A 392 35.24 8.99 -3.66
CA ALA A 392 35.62 8.73 -5.05
C ALA A 392 35.70 7.24 -5.37
N LYS A 393 36.30 6.43 -4.49
CA LYS A 393 36.33 4.96 -4.59
C LYS A 393 34.91 4.38 -4.66
N LEU A 394 33.98 4.88 -3.85
CA LEU A 394 32.61 4.40 -3.83
C LEU A 394 31.86 4.74 -5.13
N LYS A 395 32.02 5.95 -5.66
CA LYS A 395 31.47 6.35 -6.98
C LYS A 395 32.01 5.47 -8.11
N ARG A 396 33.30 5.10 -8.08
CA ARG A 396 33.88 4.15 -9.04
C ARG A 396 33.28 2.75 -8.89
N LYS A 397 33.14 2.25 -7.66
CA LYS A 397 32.51 0.94 -7.37
C LYS A 397 31.07 0.87 -7.86
N MET A 398 30.29 1.94 -7.66
CA MET A 398 28.91 2.07 -8.16
C MET A 398 28.85 1.95 -9.69
N LYS A 399 29.71 2.69 -10.41
CA LYS A 399 29.81 2.62 -11.88
C LYS A 399 30.23 1.23 -12.38
N LEU A 400 31.21 0.60 -11.73
CA LEU A 400 31.69 -0.74 -12.12
C LEU A 400 30.62 -1.82 -11.97
N LYS A 401 29.70 -1.66 -11.01
CA LYS A 401 28.56 -2.56 -10.81
C LYS A 401 27.37 -2.27 -11.73
N GLY A 402 27.43 -1.21 -12.54
CA GLY A 402 26.30 -0.79 -13.39
C GLY A 402 25.14 -0.17 -12.62
N VAL A 403 25.36 0.22 -11.36
CA VAL A 403 24.31 0.82 -10.51
C VAL A 403 24.14 2.27 -10.92
N ASN A 404 22.95 2.61 -11.41
CA ASN A 404 22.61 3.96 -11.83
C ASN A 404 21.82 4.69 -10.76
N LYS A 405 22.16 5.95 -10.53
CA LYS A 405 21.36 6.84 -9.69
C LYS A 405 20.18 7.33 -10.52
N GLU A 406 18.96 7.01 -10.11
CA GLU A 406 17.78 7.65 -10.68
C GLU A 406 17.78 9.16 -10.34
N PRO A 407 17.58 10.04 -11.33
CA PRO A 407 17.47 11.46 -11.07
C PRO A 407 16.16 11.76 -10.31
N GLY A 408 16.25 12.59 -9.28
CA GLY A 408 15.07 13.09 -8.59
C GLY A 408 14.39 14.17 -9.42
N TYR A 409 13.11 13.98 -9.70
CA TYR A 409 12.27 14.94 -10.40
C TYR A 409 10.92 15.09 -9.71
N SER A 410 10.35 16.28 -9.89
CA SER A 410 9.03 16.62 -9.40
C SER A 410 8.15 17.01 -10.58
N TRP A 411 6.84 16.83 -10.48
CA TRP A 411 5.92 17.27 -11.53
C TRP A 411 4.63 17.86 -10.98
N ILE A 412 4.00 18.70 -11.82
CA ILE A 412 2.68 19.28 -11.59
C ILE A 412 1.82 18.97 -12.80
N GLU A 413 0.61 18.47 -12.57
CA GLU A 413 -0.40 18.35 -13.61
C GLU A 413 -1.28 19.60 -13.61
N MET A 414 -1.40 20.26 -14.76
CA MET A 414 -2.29 21.40 -14.96
C MET A 414 -3.04 21.27 -16.28
N ASN A 415 -4.37 21.35 -16.23
CA ASN A 415 -5.24 21.27 -17.41
C ASN A 415 -4.94 20.04 -18.30
N GLY A 416 -4.66 18.88 -17.68
CA GLY A 416 -4.33 17.63 -18.38
C GLY A 416 -2.92 17.59 -18.97
N VAL A 417 -2.05 18.55 -18.65
CA VAL A 417 -0.65 18.57 -19.08
C VAL A 417 0.26 18.36 -17.87
N VAL A 418 1.15 17.36 -17.96
CA VAL A 418 2.16 17.09 -16.94
C VAL A 418 3.40 17.94 -17.20
N HIS A 419 3.78 18.76 -16.23
CA HIS A 419 4.97 19.59 -16.24
C HIS A 419 6.02 19.02 -15.29
N THR A 420 7.12 18.49 -15.84
CA THR A 420 8.19 17.84 -15.07
C THR A 420 9.38 18.77 -14.86
N PHE A 421 9.99 18.70 -13.68
CA PHE A 421 11.11 19.51 -13.25
C PHE A 421 12.22 18.63 -12.69
N ILE A 422 13.42 18.78 -13.25
CA ILE A 422 14.65 18.13 -12.77
C ILE A 422 15.58 19.23 -12.27
N SER A 423 16.32 18.94 -11.19
CA SER A 423 17.30 19.87 -10.64
C SER A 423 18.30 20.29 -11.72
N GLU A 424 18.57 21.59 -11.83
CA GLU A 424 19.51 22.19 -12.79
C GLU A 424 19.11 22.11 -14.28
N GLU A 425 17.97 21.51 -14.63
CA GLU A 425 17.49 21.44 -16.01
C GLU A 425 16.61 22.65 -16.38
N ARG A 426 16.86 23.24 -17.56
CA ARG A 426 16.10 24.39 -18.10
C ARG A 426 15.24 24.06 -19.32
N SER A 427 14.88 22.80 -19.50
CA SER A 427 14.11 22.30 -20.65
C SER A 427 12.67 22.82 -20.71
N HIS A 428 12.10 23.29 -19.60
CA HIS A 428 10.73 23.79 -19.54
C HIS A 428 10.56 25.10 -20.34
N PRO A 429 9.51 25.27 -21.18
CA PRO A 429 9.31 26.47 -22.01
C PRO A 429 9.19 27.79 -21.25
N LYS A 430 8.79 27.74 -19.97
CA LYS A 430 8.68 28.90 -19.07
C LYS A 430 9.83 28.98 -18.05
N SER A 431 10.95 28.29 -18.29
CA SER A 431 12.06 28.17 -17.32
C SER A 431 12.50 29.51 -16.76
N ASP A 432 12.75 30.52 -17.58
CA ASP A 432 13.20 31.84 -17.10
C ASP A 432 12.23 32.49 -16.09
N LYS A 433 10.92 32.38 -16.34
CA LYS A 433 9.89 32.90 -15.43
C LYS A 433 9.84 32.11 -14.12
N ILE A 434 10.01 30.80 -14.20
CA ILE A 434 9.99 29.90 -13.02
C ILE A 434 11.19 30.20 -12.13
N TYR A 435 12.39 30.29 -12.71
CA TYR A 435 13.61 30.60 -11.97
C TYR A 435 13.53 32.00 -11.35
N SER A 436 13.09 33.01 -12.09
CA SER A 436 12.87 34.36 -11.55
C SER A 436 11.87 34.35 -10.40
N LYS A 437 10.75 33.61 -10.52
CA LYS A 437 9.77 33.52 -9.44
C LYS A 437 10.34 32.81 -8.21
N LEU A 438 11.17 31.80 -8.41
CA LEU A 438 11.83 31.09 -7.34
C LEU A 438 12.82 31.98 -6.60
N ASP A 439 13.59 32.80 -7.34
CA ASP A 439 14.49 33.80 -6.75
C ASP A 439 13.72 34.79 -5.85
N ASP A 440 12.55 35.28 -6.30
CA ASP A 440 11.67 36.14 -5.49
C ASP A 440 11.21 35.43 -4.20
N VAL A 441 10.79 34.16 -4.31
CA VAL A 441 10.32 33.36 -3.17
C VAL A 441 11.45 33.12 -2.18
N ILE A 442 12.65 32.80 -2.65
CA ILE A 442 13.83 32.59 -1.80
C ILE A 442 14.21 33.88 -1.08
N ALA A 443 14.14 35.03 -1.75
CA ALA A 443 14.37 36.33 -1.12
C ALA A 443 13.39 36.59 0.03
N LEU A 444 12.09 36.38 -0.20
CA LEU A 444 11.05 36.51 0.83
C LEU A 444 11.25 35.55 2.01
N ILE A 445 11.65 34.31 1.73
CA ILE A 445 11.93 33.30 2.77
C ILE A 445 13.11 33.74 3.64
N LYS A 446 14.17 34.29 3.04
CA LYS A 446 15.32 34.84 3.77
C LYS A 446 14.94 36.07 4.59
N GLU A 447 14.14 36.98 4.05
CA GLU A 447 13.60 38.13 4.79
C GLU A 447 12.75 37.71 5.99
N ALA A 448 12.02 36.60 5.88
CA ALA A 448 11.27 35.99 6.98
C ALA A 448 12.16 35.30 8.04
N GLY A 449 13.49 35.33 7.88
CA GLY A 449 14.46 34.82 8.86
C GLY A 449 14.92 33.38 8.63
N TYR A 450 14.60 32.78 7.48
CA TYR A 450 15.11 31.44 7.16
C TYR A 450 16.61 31.48 6.81
N VAL A 451 17.39 30.67 7.51
CA VAL A 451 18.82 30.44 7.23
C VAL A 451 18.97 29.06 6.57
N PRO A 452 19.46 28.97 5.32
CA PRO A 452 19.68 27.69 4.66
C PRO A 452 20.72 26.85 5.42
N ASP A 453 20.39 25.59 5.72
CA ASP A 453 21.37 24.64 6.26
C ASP A 453 22.34 24.20 5.14
N LEU A 454 23.53 24.80 5.13
CA LEU A 454 24.58 24.53 4.14
C LEU A 454 25.26 23.17 4.34
N ASN A 455 24.98 22.44 5.44
CA ASN A 455 25.59 21.15 5.72
C ASN A 455 25.20 20.05 4.72
N PHE A 456 24.16 20.25 3.92
CA PHE A 456 23.66 19.28 2.93
C PHE A 456 24.22 19.49 1.51
N SER A 457 24.99 20.54 1.26
CA SER A 457 25.57 20.81 -0.06
C SER A 457 26.92 20.11 -0.24
N LEU A 458 26.94 19.07 -1.07
CA LEU A 458 28.03 18.09 -1.17
C LEU A 458 28.95 18.30 -2.39
N HIS A 459 28.77 19.42 -3.08
CA HIS A 459 29.58 19.78 -4.25
C HIS A 459 30.80 20.63 -3.85
N ASP A 460 31.90 20.41 -4.57
CA ASP A 460 33.15 21.14 -4.48
C ASP A 460 33.01 22.52 -5.15
N THR A 461 32.08 23.32 -4.62
CA THR A 461 31.83 24.70 -5.05
C THR A 461 31.97 25.63 -3.83
N ASN A 462 32.35 26.87 -4.09
CA ASN A 462 32.38 27.95 -3.09
C ASN A 462 31.02 28.06 -2.39
N GLU A 463 30.95 28.68 -1.21
CA GLU A 463 29.69 28.82 -0.43
C GLU A 463 28.50 29.32 -1.27
N GLU A 464 28.75 30.26 -2.20
CA GLU A 464 27.76 30.76 -3.16
C GLU A 464 27.25 29.69 -4.15
N GLY A 465 28.12 28.78 -4.61
CA GLY A 465 27.74 27.68 -5.50
C GLY A 465 26.96 26.58 -4.77
N ARG A 466 27.25 26.38 -3.48
CA ARG A 466 26.52 25.45 -2.61
C ARG A 466 25.10 25.92 -2.33
N GLU A 467 24.94 27.22 -2.09
CA GLU A 467 23.66 27.87 -1.88
C GLU A 467 22.78 27.85 -3.15
N ARG A 468 23.39 28.03 -4.33
CA ARG A 468 22.68 27.93 -5.62
C ARG A 468 22.14 26.52 -5.90
N SER A 469 22.92 25.46 -5.64
CA SER A 469 22.45 24.09 -5.87
C SER A 469 21.27 23.71 -4.95
N LEU A 470 21.29 24.17 -3.69
CA LEU A 470 20.16 24.03 -2.74
C LEU A 470 18.92 24.86 -3.14
N SER A 471 19.13 25.94 -3.88
CA SER A 471 18.06 26.87 -4.27
C SER A 471 17.20 26.34 -5.40
N TYR A 472 17.76 25.53 -6.30
CA TYR A 472 17.10 25.08 -7.53
C TYR A 472 16.74 23.57 -7.54
N HIS A 473 16.33 23.03 -6.40
CA HIS A 473 15.77 21.68 -6.31
C HIS A 473 14.45 21.54 -7.09
N SER A 474 14.15 20.33 -7.58
CA SER A 474 13.00 20.06 -8.45
C SER A 474 11.66 20.42 -7.80
N GLU A 475 11.50 20.21 -6.50
CA GLU A 475 10.31 20.61 -5.76
C GLU A 475 10.13 22.13 -5.75
N LYS A 476 11.22 22.88 -5.52
CA LYS A 476 11.19 24.35 -5.49
C LYS A 476 10.84 24.94 -6.85
N LEU A 477 11.38 24.35 -7.93
CA LEU A 477 11.02 24.71 -9.30
C LEU A 477 9.54 24.43 -9.58
N SER A 478 9.03 23.30 -9.09
CA SER A 478 7.62 22.95 -9.18
C SER A 478 6.75 23.97 -8.42
N ILE A 479 7.10 24.31 -7.17
CA ILE A 479 6.40 25.33 -6.37
C ILE A 479 6.35 26.66 -7.12
N ALA A 480 7.47 27.11 -7.67
CA ALA A 480 7.53 28.36 -8.41
C ALA A 480 6.64 28.35 -9.66
N PHE A 481 6.58 27.23 -10.40
CA PHE A 481 5.63 27.06 -11.50
C PHE A 481 4.18 27.09 -11.02
N GLY A 482 3.87 26.37 -9.93
CA GLY A 482 2.55 26.36 -9.30
C GLY A 482 2.11 27.77 -8.92
N LEU A 483 2.96 28.54 -8.25
CA LEU A 483 2.67 29.93 -7.87
C LEU A 483 2.43 30.88 -9.06
N LEU A 484 2.98 30.56 -10.24
CA LEU A 484 2.77 31.35 -11.46
C LEU A 484 1.45 31.03 -12.16
N CYS A 485 0.97 29.79 -12.05
CA CYS A 485 -0.10 29.28 -12.89
C CYS A 485 -1.38 28.95 -12.13
N VAL A 486 -1.28 28.62 -10.84
CA VAL A 486 -2.42 28.27 -9.98
C VAL A 486 -3.06 29.56 -9.43
N PRO A 487 -4.40 29.71 -9.51
CA PRO A 487 -5.10 30.86 -8.94
C PRO A 487 -4.86 31.01 -7.44
N LYS A 488 -4.88 32.26 -6.95
CA LYS A 488 -4.73 32.55 -5.52
C LYS A 488 -5.80 31.81 -4.71
N GLY A 489 -5.38 31.15 -3.64
CA GLY A 489 -6.26 30.40 -2.73
C GLY A 489 -6.55 28.97 -3.15
N VAL A 490 -6.03 28.51 -4.30
CA VAL A 490 -6.12 27.10 -4.71
C VAL A 490 -4.84 26.37 -4.29
N PRO A 491 -4.93 25.18 -3.66
CA PRO A 491 -3.77 24.38 -3.28
C PRO A 491 -2.90 23.99 -4.49
N ILE A 492 -1.58 24.01 -4.32
CA ILE A 492 -0.63 23.54 -5.33
C ILE A 492 -0.28 22.08 -5.02
N ARG A 493 -0.54 21.18 -5.97
CA ARG A 493 -0.18 19.76 -5.85
C ARG A 493 1.08 19.46 -6.63
N ILE A 494 2.05 18.88 -5.93
CA ILE A 494 3.37 18.52 -6.47
C ILE A 494 3.61 17.05 -6.18
N TYR A 495 4.00 16.33 -7.22
CA TYR A 495 4.36 14.93 -7.15
C TYR A 495 5.87 14.77 -7.34
N LYS A 496 6.43 13.65 -6.86
CA LYS A 496 7.88 13.35 -6.94
C LYS A 496 8.13 11.86 -7.14
N ASN A 497 9.21 11.51 -7.83
CA ASN A 497 9.55 10.11 -8.14
C ASN A 497 10.36 9.42 -7.03
N LEU A 498 11.25 10.15 -6.34
CA LEU A 498 12.09 9.60 -5.28
C LEU A 498 11.42 9.79 -3.91
N ARG A 499 10.97 8.69 -3.30
CA ARG A 499 10.39 8.62 -1.95
C ARG A 499 11.47 8.20 -0.95
N VAL A 500 11.89 9.10 -0.07
CA VAL A 500 12.35 8.69 1.28
C VAL A 500 11.12 8.85 2.16
N CYS A 501 10.36 7.75 2.29
CA CYS A 501 9.04 7.65 2.93
C CYS A 501 7.88 8.37 2.20
N GLY A 502 6.77 7.65 2.04
CA GLY A 502 5.62 8.01 1.20
C GLY A 502 4.79 9.18 1.74
N VAL A 503 5.14 10.40 1.35
CA VAL A 503 4.29 11.59 1.56
C VAL A 503 4.22 12.40 0.27
N THR A 504 3.01 12.56 -0.25
CA THR A 504 2.63 13.64 -1.17
C THR A 504 2.72 14.95 -0.38
N VAL A 505 3.65 15.84 -0.73
CA VAL A 505 3.72 17.16 -0.09
C VAL A 505 2.61 18.02 -0.70
N ILE A 506 1.48 18.09 -0.02
CA ILE A 506 0.42 19.05 -0.35
C ILE A 506 0.70 20.30 0.45
N MET A 507 1.18 21.35 -0.22
CA MET A 507 1.25 22.68 0.38
C MET A 507 -0.12 23.34 0.22
N GLN A 508 -0.83 23.49 1.34
CA GLN A 508 -2.06 24.28 1.43
C GLN A 508 -1.75 25.77 1.56
#